data_AF-A0A968I3D7-F1
#
_entry.id   AF-A0A968I3D7-F1
#
_cell.length_a   1.000
_cell.length_b   1.000
_cell.length_c   1.000
_cell.angle_alpha   90.00
_cell.angle_beta   90.00
_cell.angle_gamma   90.00
#
_symmetry.space_group_name_H-M   'P 1'
#
loop_
_entity.id
_entity.type
_entity.pdbx_description
1 polymer ?
#
loop_
_entity_poly.entity_id
_entity_poly.type
_entity_poly.pdbx_seq_one_letter_code
_entity_poly.pdbx_strand_id
1 'polypeptide(L)'
;MTKVLTPIPAKVERICAPKDGQYGSYQAVLFQSGSESVWVSFEAGDPHLNKLKPGSLVQLVPTGARDGKTTWAILAGELDKQAIVEHIDKLGRIYRYCHEQTAASLAGQSDLIIAHASSAIFEATAQKFCL
;
A
#
# COMPACT_ATOMS: atom_id res chain seq x y z
N MET A 1 1.21 17.25 -10.35
CA MET A 1 1.31 16.45 -9.11
C MET A 1 0.35 15.28 -9.21
N THR A 2 0.87 14.06 -9.34
CA THR A 2 0.04 12.86 -9.45
C THR A 2 -0.57 12.56 -8.08
N LYS A 3 -1.90 12.69 -7.95
CA LYS A 3 -2.60 12.35 -6.71
C LYS A 3 -2.54 10.83 -6.56
N VAL A 4 -1.72 10.35 -5.62
CA VAL A 4 -1.68 8.93 -5.27
C VAL A 4 -3.01 8.59 -4.62
N LEU A 5 -3.81 7.74 -5.27
CA LEU A 5 -5.06 7.23 -4.74
C LEU A 5 -4.74 6.00 -3.90
N THR A 6 -4.87 6.12 -2.58
CA THR A 6 -4.56 5.02 -1.66
C THR A 6 -5.75 4.06 -1.56
N PRO A 7 -5.58 2.77 -1.89
CA PRO A 7 -6.63 1.77 -1.71
C PRO A 7 -6.96 1.57 -0.22
N ILE A 8 -8.24 1.44 0.10
CA ILE A 8 -8.73 1.21 1.45
C ILE A 8 -9.16 -0.25 1.59
N PRO A 9 -8.61 -1.02 2.56
CA PRO A 9 -9.07 -2.38 2.82
C PRO A 9 -10.49 -2.36 3.37
N ALA A 10 -11.37 -3.17 2.81
CA ALA A 10 -12.76 -3.29 3.24
C ALA A 10 -13.26 -4.74 3.14
N LYS A 11 -14.30 -5.05 3.90
CA LYS A 11 -14.98 -6.34 3.89
C LYS A 11 -16.36 -6.18 3.30
N VAL A 12 -16.75 -7.08 2.40
CA VAL A 12 -18.13 -7.14 1.89
C VAL A 12 -19.04 -7.56 3.04
N GLU A 13 -19.96 -6.70 3.43
CA GLU A 13 -20.94 -7.01 4.48
C GLU A 13 -22.25 -7.52 3.88
N ARG A 14 -22.73 -6.83 2.84
CA ARG A 14 -24.03 -7.14 2.23
C ARG A 14 -24.03 -6.85 0.74
N ILE A 15 -24.62 -7.76 -0.02
CA ILE A 15 -24.94 -7.57 -1.43
C ILE A 15 -26.47 -7.50 -1.53
N CYS A 16 -27.01 -6.38 -1.99
CA CYS A 16 -28.46 -6.21 -2.17
C CYS A 16 -28.92 -6.93 -3.45
N ALA A 17 -30.23 -7.18 -3.57
CA ALA A 17 -30.81 -7.59 -4.84
C ALA A 17 -30.72 -6.45 -5.88
N PRO A 18 -30.69 -6.78 -7.19
CA PRO A 18 -30.80 -5.78 -8.26
C PRO A 18 -32.07 -4.93 -8.09
N LYS A 19 -31.95 -3.63 -8.42
CA LYS A 19 -33.05 -2.67 -8.40
C LYS A 19 -32.99 -1.82 -9.67
N ASP A 20 -34.15 -1.41 -10.16
CA ASP A 20 -34.22 -0.48 -11.28
C ASP A 20 -34.10 0.97 -10.78
N GLY A 21 -33.10 1.66 -11.32
CA GLY A 21 -32.86 3.07 -11.08
C GLY A 21 -33.22 3.92 -12.30
N GLN A 22 -33.14 5.24 -12.13
CA GLN A 22 -33.39 6.21 -13.19
C GLN A 22 -32.48 6.04 -14.42
N TYR A 23 -31.30 5.44 -14.25
CA TYR A 23 -30.29 5.24 -15.29
C TYR A 23 -30.09 3.77 -15.67
N GLY A 24 -31.00 2.89 -15.26
CA GLY A 24 -30.92 1.44 -15.49
C GLY A 24 -30.85 0.63 -14.21
N SER A 25 -30.82 -0.68 -14.38
CA SER A 25 -30.75 -1.63 -13.27
C SER A 25 -29.37 -1.60 -12.61
N TYR A 26 -29.35 -1.50 -11.28
CA TYR A 26 -28.14 -1.45 -10.48
C TYR A 26 -28.24 -2.40 -9.28
N GLN A 27 -27.09 -2.79 -8.74
CA GLN A 27 -26.99 -3.61 -7.55
C GLN A 27 -26.07 -2.95 -6.53
N ALA A 28 -26.60 -2.66 -5.34
CA ALA A 28 -25.85 -2.00 -4.28
C ALA A 28 -25.12 -3.01 -3.38
N VAL A 29 -23.88 -2.70 -3.03
CA VAL A 29 -23.05 -3.50 -2.13
C VAL A 29 -22.56 -2.63 -0.98
N LEU A 30 -22.68 -3.15 0.24
CA LEU A 30 -22.18 -2.55 1.47
C LEU A 30 -20.82 -3.14 1.81
N PHE A 31 -19.85 -2.26 2.01
CA PHE A 31 -18.51 -2.57 2.46
C PHE A 31 -18.28 -1.98 3.85
N GLN A 32 -17.62 -2.74 4.71
CA GLN A 32 -17.19 -2.29 6.03
C GLN A 32 -15.67 -2.08 6.01
N SER A 33 -15.20 -0.87 6.32
CA SER A 33 -13.79 -0.56 6.49
C SER A 33 -13.56 0.00 7.88
N GLY A 34 -12.99 -0.81 8.77
CA GLY A 34 -12.88 -0.45 10.20
C GLY A 34 -14.26 -0.17 10.80
N SER A 35 -14.46 1.05 11.31
CA SER A 35 -15.74 1.53 11.86
C SER A 35 -16.66 2.18 10.82
N GLU A 36 -16.21 2.36 9.58
CA GLU A 36 -16.96 3.05 8.53
C GLU A 36 -17.65 2.07 7.58
N SER A 37 -18.83 2.46 7.10
CA SER A 37 -19.60 1.70 6.12
C SER A 37 -19.70 2.48 4.81
N VAL A 38 -19.36 1.83 3.70
CA VAL A 38 -19.34 2.43 2.36
C VAL A 38 -20.31 1.68 1.45
N TRP A 39 -21.26 2.42 0.87
CA TRP A 39 -22.17 1.90 -0.15
C TRP A 39 -21.60 2.17 -1.55
N VAL A 40 -21.51 1.12 -2.36
CA VAL A 40 -21.11 1.24 -3.77
C VAL A 40 -22.17 0.56 -4.64
N SER A 41 -22.58 1.24 -5.71
CA SER A 41 -23.54 0.73 -6.69
C SER A 41 -22.80 0.22 -7.92
N PHE A 42 -23.18 -0.97 -8.36
CA PHE A 42 -22.72 -1.62 -9.59
C PHE A 42 -23.86 -1.66 -10.60
N GLU A 43 -23.52 -1.77 -11.88
CA GLU A 43 -24.52 -2.16 -12.88
C GLU A 43 -25.02 -3.58 -12.58
N ALA A 44 -26.30 -3.84 -12.80
CA ALA A 44 -26.85 -5.17 -12.59
C ALA A 44 -26.19 -6.17 -13.55
N GLY A 45 -25.63 -7.25 -13.01
CA GLY A 45 -24.91 -8.25 -13.81
C GLY A 45 -23.43 -7.94 -14.07
N ASP A 46 -22.88 -6.89 -13.44
CA ASP A 46 -21.44 -6.61 -13.50
C ASP A 46 -20.61 -7.87 -13.14
N PRO A 47 -19.65 -8.31 -13.98
CA PRO A 47 -18.81 -9.46 -13.72
C PRO A 47 -18.06 -9.42 -12.37
N HIS A 48 -17.81 -8.23 -11.81
CA HIS A 48 -17.19 -8.08 -10.48
C HIS A 48 -18.12 -8.57 -9.37
N LEU A 49 -19.45 -8.42 -9.52
CA LEU A 49 -20.42 -8.90 -8.53
C LEU A 49 -20.36 -10.43 -8.36
N ASN A 50 -20.08 -11.18 -9.42
CA ASN A 50 -19.95 -12.63 -9.37
C ASN A 50 -18.77 -13.11 -8.51
N LYS A 51 -17.77 -12.24 -8.30
CA LYS A 51 -16.59 -12.51 -7.48
C LYS A 51 -16.76 -12.06 -6.03
N LEU A 52 -17.79 -11.27 -5.73
CA LEU A 52 -18.05 -10.76 -4.40
C LEU A 52 -18.96 -11.73 -3.63
N LYS A 53 -18.57 -12.03 -2.39
CA LYS A 53 -19.41 -12.78 -1.45
C LYS A 53 -19.41 -12.03 -0.11
N PRO A 54 -20.50 -12.07 0.67
CA PRO A 54 -20.47 -11.59 2.04
C PRO A 54 -19.30 -12.24 2.79
N GLY A 55 -18.44 -11.42 3.41
CA GLY A 55 -17.22 -11.85 4.06
C GLY A 55 -15.93 -11.64 3.26
N SER A 56 -16.00 -11.48 1.94
CA SER A 56 -14.82 -11.26 1.10
C SER A 56 -14.09 -9.98 1.49
N LEU A 57 -12.77 -10.05 1.56
CA LEU A 57 -11.91 -8.89 1.71
C LEU A 57 -11.59 -8.32 0.34
N VAL A 58 -11.70 -7.00 0.19
CA VAL A 58 -11.46 -6.26 -1.05
C VAL A 58 -10.70 -4.97 -0.77
N GLN A 59 -10.19 -4.33 -1.82
CA GLN A 59 -9.68 -2.97 -1.74
C GLN A 59 -10.58 -1.99 -2.50
N LEU A 60 -11.02 -0.94 -1.83
CA LEU A 60 -11.78 0.17 -2.41
C LEU A 60 -10.81 1.27 -2.83
N VAL A 61 -10.87 1.68 -4.10
CA VAL A 61 -10.05 2.77 -4.63
C VAL A 61 -10.96 3.95 -4.95
N PRO A 62 -10.75 5.12 -4.34
CA PRO A 62 -11.53 6.30 -4.69
C PRO A 62 -11.14 6.77 -6.09
N THR A 63 -12.08 6.81 -7.04
CA THR A 63 -11.82 7.19 -8.43
C THR A 63 -12.11 8.65 -8.73
N GLY A 64 -12.87 9.31 -7.85
CA GLY A 64 -13.30 10.70 -8.04
C GLY A 64 -14.41 11.06 -7.07
N ALA A 65 -15.09 12.16 -7.36
CA ALA A 65 -16.31 12.56 -6.68
C ALA A 65 -17.35 13.02 -7.69
N ARG A 66 -18.59 12.57 -7.52
CA ARG A 66 -19.76 13.01 -8.28
C ARG A 66 -20.77 13.56 -7.29
N ASP A 67 -21.22 14.80 -7.52
CA ASP A 67 -22.20 15.48 -6.65
C ASP A 67 -21.79 15.51 -5.16
N GLY A 68 -20.49 15.69 -4.90
CA GLY A 68 -19.93 15.69 -3.54
C GLY A 68 -19.80 14.31 -2.89
N LYS A 69 -20.19 13.23 -3.58
CA LYS A 69 -20.02 11.85 -3.11
C LYS A 69 -18.84 11.18 -3.80
N THR A 70 -17.97 10.55 -3.03
CA THR A 70 -16.84 9.77 -3.56
C THR A 70 -17.33 8.62 -4.42
N THR A 71 -16.78 8.49 -5.62
CA THR A 71 -16.97 7.30 -6.47
C THR A 71 -15.86 6.31 -6.19
N TRP A 72 -16.21 5.02 -6.20
CA TRP A 72 -15.31 3.94 -5.80
C TRP A 72 -15.16 2.93 -6.93
N ALA A 73 -13.93 2.48 -7.18
CA ALA A 73 -13.65 1.26 -7.90
C ALA A 73 -13.28 0.16 -6.90
N ILE A 74 -13.52 -1.10 -7.28
CA ILE A 74 -13.13 -2.26 -6.48
C ILE A 74 -11.99 -2.96 -7.18
N LEU A 75 -10.90 -3.14 -6.46
CA LEU A 75 -9.91 -4.15 -6.80
C LEU A 75 -10.36 -5.46 -6.15
N ALA A 76 -11.16 -6.21 -6.90
CA ALA A 76 -11.58 -7.55 -6.52
C ALA A 76 -10.45 -8.53 -6.86
N GLY A 77 -9.40 -8.51 -6.05
CA GLY A 77 -8.53 -9.67 -5.90
C GLY A 77 -9.09 -10.49 -4.75
N GLU A 78 -9.20 -11.80 -4.90
CA GLU A 78 -9.18 -12.64 -3.71
C GLU A 78 -7.96 -12.19 -2.92
N LEU A 79 -8.19 -11.53 -1.79
CA LEU A 79 -7.22 -11.50 -0.71
C LEU A 79 -7.22 -12.93 -0.14
N ASP A 80 -6.83 -13.87 -1.00
CA ASP A 80 -6.49 -15.20 -0.62
C ASP A 80 -5.41 -15.01 0.44
N LYS A 81 -5.53 -15.70 1.56
CA LYS A 81 -4.59 -15.48 2.68
C LYS A 81 -3.14 -15.60 2.20
N GLN A 82 -2.92 -16.41 1.16
CA GLN A 82 -1.68 -16.53 0.42
C GLN A 82 -1.22 -15.23 -0.27
N ALA A 83 -2.09 -14.50 -0.96
CA ALA A 83 -1.74 -13.23 -1.60
C ALA A 83 -1.40 -12.14 -0.57
N ILE A 84 -2.09 -12.12 0.58
CA ILE A 84 -1.72 -11.24 1.72
C ILE A 84 -0.35 -11.66 2.27
N VAL A 85 -0.13 -12.95 2.51
CA VAL A 85 1.14 -13.47 3.01
C VAL A 85 2.29 -13.17 2.04
N GLU A 86 2.10 -13.34 0.73
CA GLU A 86 3.08 -12.97 -0.29
C GLU A 86 3.34 -11.46 -0.32
N HIS A 87 2.31 -10.63 -0.15
CA HIS A 87 2.48 -9.18 -0.08
C HIS A 87 3.25 -8.75 1.17
N ILE A 88 2.95 -9.33 2.33
CA ILE A 88 3.67 -9.11 3.59
C ILE A 88 5.12 -9.60 3.46
N ASP A 89 5.35 -10.77 2.84
CA ASP A 89 6.69 -11.32 2.63
C ASP A 89 7.51 -10.42 1.68
N LYS A 90 6.87 -9.89 0.63
CA LYS A 90 7.48 -8.92 -0.29
C LYS A 90 7.83 -7.60 0.41
N LEU A 91 6.94 -7.07 1.24
CA LEU A 91 7.23 -5.88 2.06
C LEU A 91 8.37 -6.14 3.05
N GLY A 92 8.37 -7.29 3.73
CA GLY A 92 9.43 -7.69 4.65
C GLY A 92 10.81 -7.77 3.97
N ARG A 93 10.87 -8.27 2.74
CA ARG A 93 12.11 -8.29 1.93
C ARG A 93 12.59 -6.89 1.57
N ILE A 94 11.68 -5.99 1.21
CA ILE A 94 12.03 -4.59 0.92
C ILE A 94 12.58 -3.91 2.17
N TYR A 95 11.91 -4.06 3.33
CA TYR A 95 12.39 -3.51 4.59
C TYR A 95 13.76 -4.06 4.99
N ARG A 96 13.99 -5.36 4.80
CA ARG A 96 15.30 -5.98 5.06
C ARG A 96 16.37 -5.42 4.13
N TYR A 97 16.09 -5.32 2.84
CA TYR A 97 17.00 -4.73 1.86
C TYR A 97 17.33 -3.27 2.18
N CYS A 98 16.33 -2.45 2.55
CA CYS A 98 16.54 -1.07 2.97
C CYS A 98 17.38 -0.99 4.26
N HIS A 99 17.16 -1.90 5.21
CA HIS A 99 17.95 -1.96 6.45
C HIS A 99 19.40 -2.38 6.16
N GLU A 100 19.63 -3.37 5.33
CA GLU A 100 20.97 -3.83 4.92
C GLU A 100 21.72 -2.76 4.12
N GLN A 101 21.05 -2.07 3.19
CA GLN A 101 21.61 -0.94 2.45
C GLN A 101 21.99 0.22 3.39
N THR A 102 21.13 0.53 4.35
CA THR A 102 21.39 1.59 5.33
C THR A 102 22.54 1.20 6.27
N ALA A 103 22.57 -0.05 6.74
CA ALA A 103 23.66 -0.57 7.57
C ALA A 103 25.00 -0.62 6.81
N ALA A 104 24.99 -1.03 5.54
CA ALA A 104 26.18 -1.02 4.69
C ALA A 104 26.65 0.40 4.37
N SER A 105 25.73 1.35 4.16
CA SER A 105 26.08 2.75 3.97
C SER A 105 26.66 3.37 5.24
N LEU A 106 26.14 3.03 6.42
CA LEU A 106 26.73 3.46 7.70
C LEU A 106 28.09 2.81 7.95
N ALA A 107 28.24 1.52 7.64
CA ALA A 107 29.51 0.80 7.78
C ALA A 107 30.60 1.38 6.85
N GLY A 108 30.24 1.65 5.59
CA GLY A 108 31.14 2.31 4.63
C GLY A 108 31.49 3.75 5.04
N GLN A 109 30.57 4.47 5.67
CA GLN A 109 30.88 5.78 6.26
C GLN A 109 31.78 5.66 7.50
N SER A 110 31.60 4.67 8.36
CA SER A 110 32.50 4.46 9.51
C SER A 110 33.91 4.12 9.07
N ASP A 111 34.09 3.32 8.01
CA ASP A 111 35.42 2.99 7.49
C ASP A 111 36.11 4.22 6.86
N LEU A 112 35.35 5.07 6.14
CA LEU A 112 35.86 6.34 5.62
C LEU A 112 36.22 7.33 6.72
N ILE A 113 35.43 7.40 7.79
CA ILE A 113 35.72 8.25 8.95
C ILE A 113 36.95 7.75 9.70
N ILE A 114 37.09 6.43 9.90
CA ILE A 114 38.27 5.82 10.53
C ILE A 114 39.52 6.04 9.66
N ALA A 115 39.40 5.90 8.33
CA ALA A 115 40.50 6.16 7.40
C ALA A 115 40.93 7.64 7.41
N HIS A 116 39.98 8.58 7.36
CA HIS A 116 40.30 10.01 7.45
C HIS A 116 40.88 10.39 8.82
N ALA A 117 40.34 9.86 9.92
CA ALA A 117 40.87 10.11 11.25
C ALA A 117 42.31 9.56 11.40
N SER A 118 42.56 8.36 10.87
CA SER A 118 43.89 7.74 10.88
C SER A 118 44.89 8.53 10.03
N SER A 119 44.48 9.01 8.85
CA SER A 119 45.31 9.86 7.98
C SER A 119 45.64 11.20 8.65
N ALA A 120 44.65 11.85 9.26
CA ALA A 120 44.85 13.13 9.94
C ALA A 120 45.77 13.00 11.17
N ILE A 121 45.67 11.90 11.93
CA ILE A 121 46.58 11.61 13.05
C ILE A 121 48.00 11.34 12.52
N PHE A 122 48.14 10.60 11.42
CA PHE A 122 49.44 10.32 10.81
C PHE A 122 50.11 11.60 10.29
N GLU A 123 49.39 12.46 9.57
CA GLU A 123 49.90 13.75 9.09
C GLU A 123 50.27 14.69 10.23
N ALA A 124 49.43 14.80 11.26
CA ALA A 124 49.71 15.60 12.44
C ALA A 124 50.94 15.08 13.22
N THR A 125 51.17 13.77 13.21
CA THR A 125 52.34 13.15 13.83
C THR A 125 53.61 13.39 12.99
N ALA A 126 53.54 13.25 11.67
CA ALA A 126 54.65 13.54 10.76
C ALA A 126 55.11 15.00 10.86
N GLN A 127 54.17 15.95 10.91
CA GLN A 127 54.47 17.38 11.09
C GLN A 127 55.13 17.70 12.44
N LYS A 128 54.81 16.94 13.49
CA LYS A 128 55.31 17.20 14.85
C LYS A 128 56.66 16.55 15.13
N PHE A 129 57.03 15.52 14.37
CA PHE A 129 58.28 14.77 14.54
C PHE A 129 59.30 14.99 13.39
N CYS A 130 59.00 15.86 12.41
CA CYS A 130 59.90 16.21 11.28
C CYS A 130 60.58 15.00 10.63
N LEU A 131 59.79 14.01 10.20
CA LEU A 131 60.23 13.02 9.21
C LEU A 131 59.99 13.54 7.79
#